data_AF-X0SLW7-F1
#
_entry.id   AF-X0SLW7-F1
#
_cell.length_a   1.000
_cell.length_b   1.000
_cell.length_c   1.000
_cell.angle_alpha   90.00
_cell.angle_beta   90.00
_cell.angle_gamma   90.00
#
_symmetry.space_group_name_H-M   'P 1'
#
loop_
_entity.id
_entity.type
_entity.pdbx_description
1 polymer ?
#
loop_
_entity_poly.entity_id
_entity_poly.type
_entity_poly.pdbx_seq_one_letter_code
_entity_poly.pdbx_strand_id
1 'polypeptide(L)' 'LNLGAVGFDPFADIAAGGELDENMAGLQAKLSAEDYQAMVDILPTLGHVGEGHCHCD' A
#
# COMPACT_ATOMS: atom_id res chain seq x y z
N LEU A 1 10.97 0.36 11.72
CA LEU A 1 10.18 -0.85 11.38
C LEU A 1 8.91 -0.39 10.67
N ASN A 2 8.63 -0.89 9.47
CA ASN A 2 7.49 -0.45 8.63
C ASN A 2 6.17 -1.06 9.13
N LEU A 3 5.84 -0.87 10.40
CA LEU A 3 4.71 -1.53 11.07
C LEU A 3 3.33 -1.11 10.53
N GLY A 4 3.25 0.03 9.85
CA GLY A 4 2.03 0.52 9.19
C GLY A 4 1.99 0.26 7.68
N ALA A 5 2.96 -0.46 7.11
CA ALA A 5 2.93 -0.78 5.70
C ALA A 5 1.87 -1.85 5.42
N VAL A 6 1.00 -1.60 4.44
CA VAL A 6 -0.01 -2.55 3.92
C VAL A 6 0.62 -3.87 3.46
N GLY A 7 1.92 -3.87 3.16
CA GLY A 7 2.61 -5.03 2.59
C GLY A 7 2.26 -5.19 1.11
N PHE A 8 2.70 -6.31 0.53
CA PHE A 8 2.49 -6.60 -0.90
C PHE A 8 1.38 -7.61 -1.14
N ASP A 9 1.05 -8.44 -0.15
CA ASP A 9 0.01 -9.48 -0.26
C ASP A 9 -1.36 -8.95 -0.72
N PRO A 10 -1.89 -7.82 -0.20
CA PRO A 10 -3.20 -7.32 -0.63
C PRO A 10 -3.24 -6.90 -2.10
N PHE A 11 -2.12 -6.40 -2.63
CA PHE A 11 -2.00 -6.00 -4.04
C PHE A 11 -1.77 -7.21 -4.94
N ALA A 12 -1.04 -8.21 -4.47
CA ALA A 12 -0.78 -9.45 -5.21
C ALA A 12 -2.06 -10.27 -5.42
N ASP A 13 -2.97 -10.29 -4.43
CA ASP A 13 -4.24 -11.03 -4.52
C ASP A 13 -5.17 -10.48 -5.62
N ILE A 14 -5.13 -9.16 -5.87
CA ILE A 14 -5.97 -8.49 -6.87
C ILE A 14 -5.26 -8.28 -8.22
N ALA A 15 -3.99 -8.69 -8.35
CA ALA A 15 -3.21 -8.57 -9.56
C ALA A 15 -3.61 -9.64 -10.60
N ALA A 16 -3.55 -9.26 -11.88
CA ALA A 16 -3.87 -10.16 -12.99
C ALA A 16 -2.71 -10.17 -14.00
N GLY A 17 -2.28 -11.37 -14.41
CA GLY A 17 -1.18 -11.50 -15.38
C GLY A 17 0.18 -11.02 -14.87
N GLY A 18 0.37 -10.94 -13.54
CA GLY A 18 1.60 -10.45 -12.92
C GLY A 18 1.68 -8.93 -12.80
N GLU A 19 0.61 -8.21 -13.12
CA GLU A 19 0.52 -6.75 -13.05
C GLU A 19 -0.77 -6.33 -12.32
N LEU A 20 -0.72 -5.17 -11.66
CA LEU A 20 -1.88 -4.49 -11.12
C LEU A 20 -1.97 -3.10 -11.77
N ASP A 21 -2.77 -3.00 -12.83
CA ASP A 21 -3.06 -1.73 -13.52
C ASP A 21 -4.47 -1.26 -13.13
N GLU A 22 -4.56 -0.51 -12.04
CA GLU A 22 -5.84 -0.02 -11.51
C GLU A 22 -5.69 1.42 -10.99
N ASN A 23 -6.76 2.19 -11.12
CA ASN A 23 -6.85 3.52 -10.51
C ASN A 23 -7.40 3.44 -9.07
N MET A 24 -7.45 4.57 -8.34
CA MET A 24 -7.92 4.58 -6.94
C MET A 24 -9.34 4.02 -6.77
N ALA A 25 -10.24 4.25 -7.72
CA ALA A 25 -11.59 3.69 -7.66
C ALA A 25 -11.60 2.18 -7.90
N GLY A 26 -10.75 1.69 -8.81
CA GLY A 26 -10.53 0.27 -9.05
C GLY A 26 -9.93 -0.45 -7.84
N LEU A 27 -8.93 0.16 -7.20
CA LEU A 27 -8.34 -0.33 -5.95
C LEU A 27 -9.36 -0.40 -4.82
N GLN A 28 -10.21 0.62 -4.64
CA GLN A 28 -11.27 0.61 -3.64
C GLN A 28 -12.30 -0.50 -3.87
N ALA A 29 -12.57 -0.85 -5.13
CA ALA A 29 -13.53 -1.90 -5.48
C ALA A 29 -12.97 -3.31 -5.29
N LYS A 30 -11.64 -3.48 -5.38
CA LYS A 30 -10.98 -4.80 -5.34
C LYS A 30 -10.36 -5.12 -3.99
N LEU A 31 -9.86 -4.13 -3.25
CA LEU A 31 -9.29 -4.32 -1.92
C LEU A 31 -10.37 -4.44 -0.86
N SER A 32 -10.03 -5.09 0.25
CA SER A 32 -10.82 -5.00 1.48
C SER A 32 -10.88 -3.55 1.97
N ALA A 33 -11.94 -3.19 2.68
CA ALA A 33 -12.09 -1.85 3.24
C ALA A 33 -10.91 -1.47 4.17
N GLU A 34 -10.39 -2.44 4.92
CA GLU A 34 -9.23 -2.27 5.81
C GLU A 34 -7.94 -2.00 5.03
N ASP A 35 -7.64 -2.80 4.01
CA ASP A 35 -6.44 -2.66 3.17
C ASP A 35 -6.46 -1.35 2.36
N TYR A 36 -7.62 -1.00 1.81
CA TYR A 36 -7.79 0.27 1.11
C TYR A 36 -7.59 1.46 2.05
N GLN A 37 -8.16 1.41 3.26
CA GLN A 37 -8.01 2.49 4.22
C GLN A 37 -6.56 2.64 4.71
N ALA A 38 -5.86 1.52 4.94
CA ALA A 38 -4.46 1.52 5.31
C ALA A 38 -3.56 2.04 4.17
N MET A 39 -3.88 1.73 2.91
CA MET A 39 -3.19 2.29 1.74
C MET A 39 -3.36 3.81 1.69
N VAL A 40 -4.59 4.30 1.84
CA VAL A 40 -4.88 5.74 1.81
C VAL A 40 -4.17 6.48 2.94
N ASP A 41 -4.12 5.88 4.14
CA ASP A 41 -3.46 6.48 5.32
C ASP A 41 -1.94 6.60 5.15
N ILE A 42 -1.31 5.66 4.44
CA ILE A 42 0.14 5.71 4.20
C ILE A 42 0.55 6.68 3.09
N LEU A 43 -0.29 6.95 2.07
CA LEU A 43 0.00 7.86 0.95
C LEU A 43 0.62 9.22 1.35
N PRO A 44 0.11 9.97 2.34
CA PRO A 44 0.72 11.25 2.76
C PRO A 44 2.14 11.08 3.34
N THR A 45 2.47 9.90 3.86
CA THR A 45 3.81 9.59 4.38
C THR A 45 4.78 9.18 3.28
N LEU A 46 4.28 8.75 2.11
CA LEU A 46 5.10 8.27 1.00
C LEU A 46 5.96 9.35 0.32
N GLY A 47 5.70 10.64 0.59
CA GLY A 47 6.52 11.75 0.13
C GLY A 47 7.92 11.81 0.76
N HIS A 48 8.15 11.11 1.88
CA HIS A 48 9.44 11.07 2.59
C HIS A 48 10.24 9.78 2.34
N VAL A 49 9.87 8.93 1.38
CA VAL A 49 10.47 7.59 1.18
C VAL A 49 11.88 7.64 0.53
N GLY A 50 12.55 8.80 0.57
CA GLY A 50 13.98 8.97 0.31
C GLY A 50 14.83 9.16 1.58
N GLU A 51 14.19 9.38 2.73
CA GLU A 51 14.85 9.51 4.03
C GLU A 51 14.63 8.19 4.77
N GLY A 52 15.58 7.26 4.66
CA GLY A 52 15.51 6.00 5.37
C GLY A 52 15.31 6.23 6.86
N HIS A 53 14.07 6.16 7.35
CA HIS A 53 13.76 6.08 8.77
C HIS A 53 14.10 4.67 9.29
N CYS A 54 15.38 4.31 9.16
CA CYS A 54 16.02 3.36 10.06
C CYS A 54 15.92 3.97 11.46
N HIS A 55 14.96 3.49 12.25
CA HIS A 55 15.07 3.62 13.69
C HIS A 55 16.16 2.64 14.12
N CYS A 56 17.35 3.16 14.38
CA CYS A 56 18.35 2.44 15.16
C CYS A 56 17.92 2.59 16.61
N ASP A 57 17.47 1.50 17.22
CA ASP A 57 17.58 1.32 18.67
C ASP A 57 18.88 0.56 18.92
#